data_AF-A0A659SBV6-F1
#
_entry.id   AF-A0A659SBV6-F1
#
_cell.length_a   1.000
_cell.length_b   1.000
_cell.length_c   1.000
_cell.angle_alpha   90.00
_cell.angle_beta   90.00
_cell.angle_gamma   90.00
#
_symmetry.space_group_name_H-M   'P 1'
#
loop_
_entity.id
_entity.type
_entity.pdbx_description
1 polymer ?
#
loop_
_entity_poly.entity_id
_entity_poly.type
_entity_poly.pdbx_seq_one_letter_code
_entity_poly.pdbx_strand_id
1 'polypeptide(L)' 'VLGDEFSPDGSRLWDKETLDKLDKDRFRQSLGGRIEAYEAVAHRLGVILV' A
#
# COMPACT_ATOMS: atom_id res chain seq x y z
N VAL A 1 20.21 7.10 -13.13
CA VAL A 1 20.10 6.24 -11.93
C VAL A 1 18.85 6.67 -11.18
N LEU A 2 17.97 5.75 -10.81
CA LEU A 2 16.79 6.05 -10.00
C LEU A 2 17.21 6.18 -8.52
N GLY A 3 16.64 7.12 -7.78
CA GLY A 3 16.94 7.38 -6.35
C GLY A 3 15.75 7.06 -5.45
N ASP A 4 15.53 7.88 -4.41
CA ASP A 4 14.36 7.93 -3.50
C ASP A 4 13.72 6.58 -3.14
N GLU A 5 12.39 6.51 -3.04
CA GLU A 5 11.65 5.30 -2.72
C GLU A 5 10.49 5.06 -3.67
N PHE A 6 10.10 3.79 -3.78
CA PHE A 6 8.83 3.40 -4.37
C PHE A 6 8.07 2.54 -3.37
N SER A 7 7.04 3.12 -2.78
CA SER A 7 6.25 2.53 -1.69
C SER A 7 4.79 2.98 -1.79
N PRO A 8 3.86 2.36 -1.02
CA PRO A 8 2.48 2.85 -0.94
C PRO A 8 2.34 4.25 -0.30
N ASP A 9 3.43 4.85 0.19
CA ASP A 9 3.42 6.26 0.65
C ASP A 9 3.29 7.25 -0.52
N GLY A 10 4.01 6.97 -1.61
CA GLY A 10 4.11 7.79 -2.82
C GLY A 10 3.36 7.25 -4.03
N SER A 11 2.86 6.02 -3.98
CA SER A 11 2.11 5.38 -5.06
C SER A 11 0.68 5.04 -4.64
N ARG A 12 -0.29 5.16 -5.57
CA ARG A 12 -1.67 4.75 -5.34
C ARG A 12 -1.89 3.35 -5.85
N LEU A 13 -2.39 2.49 -4.98
CA LEU A 13 -2.57 1.07 -5.24
C LEU A 13 -3.98 0.70 -4.83
N TRP A 14 -4.80 0.33 -5.81
CA TRP A 14 -6.16 -0.11 -5.56
C TRP A 14 -6.28 -1.59 -5.86
N ASP A 15 -7.00 -2.30 -5.01
CA ASP A 15 -7.35 -3.68 -5.26
C ASP A 15 -8.12 -3.79 -6.58
N LYS A 16 -7.72 -4.73 -7.45
CA LYS A 16 -8.25 -4.84 -8.81
C LYS A 16 -9.73 -5.20 -8.84
N GLU A 17 -10.20 -5.99 -7.87
CA GLU A 17 -11.57 -6.51 -7.86
C GLU A 17 -12.52 -5.59 -7.10
N THR A 18 -12.06 -5.03 -5.98
CA THR A 18 -12.89 -4.27 -5.04
C THR A 18 -12.69 -2.75 -5.12
N LEU A 19 -11.62 -2.29 -5.77
CA LEU A 19 -11.14 -0.90 -5.75
C LEU A 19 -10.82 -0.39 -4.33
N ASP A 20 -10.63 -1.28 -3.35
CA ASP A 20 -10.19 -0.90 -2.03
C ASP A 20 -8.79 -0.28 -2.09
N LYS A 21 -8.59 0.80 -1.34
CA LYS A 21 -7.32 1.53 -1.35
C LYS A 21 -6.32 0.79 -0.47
N LEU A 22 -5.15 0.47 -1.00
CA LEU A 22 -4.09 -0.25 -0.29
C LEU A 22 -2.85 0.64 -0.04
N ASP A 23 -3.05 1.96 -0.06
CA ASP A 23 -1.99 2.96 0.01
C ASP A 23 -2.26 4.03 1.08
N LYS A 24 -1.37 5.01 1.17
CA LYS A 24 -1.44 6.09 2.19
C LYS A 24 -2.72 6.91 2.14
N ASP A 25 -3.49 6.88 1.05
CA ASP A 25 -4.81 7.52 1.02
C ASP A 25 -5.75 6.96 2.09
N ARG A 26 -5.54 5.73 2.59
CA ARG A 26 -6.27 5.23 3.76
C ARG A 26 -6.08 6.11 5.00
N PHE A 27 -4.87 6.60 5.22
CA PHE A 27 -4.61 7.55 6.31
C PHE A 27 -5.12 8.94 5.96
N ARG A 28 -4.87 9.43 4.73
CA ARG A 28 -5.30 10.77 4.31
C ARG A 28 -6.82 10.95 4.34
N GLN A 29 -7.57 9.88 4.09
CA GLN A 29 -9.04 9.86 4.01
C GLN A 29 -9.68 9.22 5.25
N SER A 30 -8.91 8.98 6.32
CA SER A 30 -9.41 8.40 7.57
C SER A 30 -10.16 7.06 7.43
N LEU A 31 -9.72 6.21 6.49
CA LEU A 31 -10.33 4.89 6.20
C LEU A 31 -9.84 3.77 7.15
N GLY A 32 -8.87 4.08 8.02
CA GLY A 32 -8.24 3.10 8.92
C GLY A 32 -7.43 2.03 8.17
N GLY A 33 -6.88 1.05 8.89
CA GLY A 33 -6.26 -0.12 8.27
C GLY A 33 -4.98 0.14 7.44
N ARG A 34 -4.18 1.17 7.80
CA ARG A 34 -3.02 1.57 7.00
C ARG A 34 -1.94 0.49 6.97
N ILE A 35 -1.64 -0.11 8.13
CA ILE A 35 -0.57 -1.09 8.25
C ILE A 35 -0.98 -2.36 7.51
N GLU A 36 -2.19 -2.83 7.77
CA GLU A 36 -2.81 -4.02 7.16
C GLU A 36 -2.85 -3.91 5.63
N ALA A 37 -3.16 -2.73 5.10
CA ALA A 37 -3.11 -2.47 3.66
C ALA A 37 -1.69 -2.59 3.09
N TYR A 38 -0.68 -2.09 3.79
CA TYR A 38 0.71 -2.16 3.34
C TYR A 38 1.24 -3.58 3.43
N GLU A 39 0.89 -4.32 4.48
CA GLU A 39 1.20 -5.73 4.63
C GLU A 39 0.55 -6.58 3.54
N ALA A 40 -0.70 -6.26 3.17
CA ALA A 40 -1.38 -6.93 2.06
C ALA A 40 -0.66 -6.69 0.72
N VAL A 41 -0.17 -5.47 0.46
CA VAL A 41 0.64 -5.17 -0.74
C VAL A 41 1.95 -5.95 -0.69
N ALA A 42 2.67 -5.91 0.44
CA ALA A 42 3.92 -6.64 0.63
C ALA A 42 3.74 -8.15 0.37
N HIS A 43 2.71 -8.75 0.94
CA HIS A 43 2.39 -10.16 0.76
C HIS A 43 2.08 -10.50 -0.72
N ARG A 44 1.31 -9.66 -1.43
CA ARG A 44 1.01 -9.86 -2.87
C ARG A 44 2.26 -9.77 -3.76
N LEU A 45 3.25 -8.99 -3.34
CA LEU A 45 4.55 -8.88 -4.01
C LEU A 45 5.56 -9.97 -3.57
N GLY A 46 5.20 -10.82 -2.61
CA GLY A 46 6.08 -11.86 -2.09
C GLY A 46 7.18 -11.34 -1.15
N VAL A 47 7.00 -10.16 -0.55
CA VAL A 47 7.93 -9.59 0.42
C VAL A 47 7.73 -10.29 1.77
N ILE A 48 8.83 -10.74 2.38
CA ILE A 48 8.82 -11.34 3.72
C ILE A 48 8.88 -10.21 4.75
N LEU A 49 7.86 -10.14 5.59
CA LEU A 49 7.79 -9.23 6.73
C LEU A 49 8.34 -9.93 7.98
N VAL A 50 9.06 -9.18 8.81
CA VAL A 50 9.69 -9.66 10.06
C VAL A 50 9.12 -8.96 11.27
#